data_AF-A0A8S3WGY4-F1
#
_entry.id   AF-A0A8S3WGY4-F1
#
_cell.length_a   1.000
_cell.length_b   1.000
_cell.length_c   1.000
_cell.angle_alpha   90.00
_cell.angle_beta   90.00
_cell.angle_gamma   90.00
#
_symmetry.space_group_name_H-M   'P 1'
#
loop_
_entity.id
_entity.type
_entity.pdbx_description
1 polymer ?
#
loop_
_entity_poly.entity_id
_entity_poly.type
_entity_poly.pdbx_seq_one_letter_code
_entity_poly.pdbx_strand_id
1 'polypeptide(L)'
;MEITHFTTNDSQTIGVVELDESGLETIDNEVPENKPKRRKHATCTEWQRNITKEKRMRGRELFRIFQKGKTGYDSITKPKKDRCDVCCGYETKNVTEEVYKKHIEKKKAARLEKEADKKLAIDGKITVLTVDLQSMKVCPKVQASAVYYKTKLCCYNFTVYNLATHEVTCYWWHECEGELQASNFASCLVDYIQEKVPKTIPLVIFSDGCTAQNRNSIMANALLDLAMKENIVITQKIFEKGPYPNGV
;
A
#
# COMPACT_ATOMS: atom_id res chain seq x y z
N MET A 1 29.01 -14.71 -45.10
CA MET A 1 29.43 -15.98 -45.71
C MET A 1 30.93 -16.09 -45.45
N GLU A 2 31.30 -16.66 -44.31
CA GLU A 2 32.68 -17.01 -43.97
C GLU A 2 32.60 -18.41 -43.39
N ILE A 3 33.30 -19.33 -44.06
CA ILE A 3 33.37 -20.75 -43.74
C ILE A 3 34.75 -20.96 -43.13
N THR A 4 34.81 -21.38 -41.88
CA THR A 4 36.03 -21.92 -41.27
C THR A 4 35.83 -23.40 -41.03
N HIS A 5 36.52 -24.19 -41.86
CA HIS A 5 36.66 -25.63 -41.71
C HIS A 5 37.58 -25.96 -40.54
N PHE A 6 37.19 -26.90 -39.68
CA PHE A 6 38.13 -27.70 -38.90
C PHE A 6 37.70 -29.16 -38.96
N THR A 7 38.57 -29.98 -39.53
CA THR A 7 38.45 -31.43 -39.71
C THR A 7 38.74 -32.17 -38.39
N THR A 8 38.02 -33.27 -38.22
CA THR A 8 37.97 -34.17 -37.06
C THR A 8 39.22 -35.05 -36.90
N ASN A 9 39.49 -35.51 -35.68
CA ASN A 9 39.48 -36.94 -35.31
C ASN A 9 40.04 -37.14 -33.89
N ASP A 10 39.21 -37.65 -32.97
CA ASP A 10 39.41 -38.98 -32.36
C ASP A 10 38.42 -39.20 -31.20
N SER A 11 37.35 -39.93 -31.55
CA SER A 11 36.81 -41.10 -30.84
C SER A 11 36.79 -41.13 -29.30
N GLN A 12 35.59 -41.02 -28.71
CA GLN A 12 34.87 -42.17 -28.10
C GLN A 12 33.44 -41.78 -27.63
N THR A 13 32.47 -42.21 -28.44
CA THR A 13 31.09 -42.67 -28.17
C THR A 13 30.37 -42.33 -26.85
N ILE A 14 29.15 -41.80 -26.95
CA ILE A 14 27.92 -42.33 -26.31
C ILE A 14 26.73 -41.96 -27.23
N GLY A 15 25.83 -42.93 -27.42
CA GLY A 15 24.94 -43.06 -28.58
C GLY A 15 23.81 -42.04 -28.73
N VAL A 16 23.43 -41.86 -29.99
CA VAL A 16 22.20 -41.19 -30.43
C VAL A 16 21.06 -42.19 -30.28
N VAL A 17 20.10 -41.87 -29.40
CA VAL A 17 18.75 -42.45 -29.45
C VAL A 17 17.93 -41.49 -30.30
N GLU A 18 17.53 -41.93 -31.49
CA GLU A 18 16.47 -41.28 -32.27
C GLU A 18 15.21 -41.22 -31.40
N LEU A 19 14.64 -40.02 -31.25
CA LEU A 19 13.29 -39.85 -30.74
C LEU A 19 12.47 -39.15 -31.82
N ASP A 20 11.50 -39.93 -32.27
CA ASP A 20 10.68 -39.79 -33.45
C ASP A 20 9.73 -38.59 -33.34
N GLU A 21 9.58 -37.86 -34.44
CA GLU A 21 8.75 -36.66 -34.61
C GLU A 21 7.24 -36.96 -34.64
N SER A 22 6.67 -37.57 -33.59
CA SER A 22 5.23 -37.84 -33.55
C SER A 22 4.56 -37.48 -32.22
N GLY A 23 4.76 -36.25 -31.74
CA GLY A 23 4.13 -35.78 -30.50
C GLY A 23 4.09 -34.26 -30.27
N LEU A 24 4.22 -33.41 -31.30
CA LEU A 24 3.92 -31.98 -31.15
C LEU A 24 2.42 -31.75 -31.38
N GLU A 25 1.63 -31.91 -30.32
CA GLU A 25 0.30 -31.30 -30.25
C GLU A 25 0.48 -29.77 -30.29
N THR A 26 -0.07 -29.16 -31.33
CA THR A 26 -0.20 -27.71 -31.43
C THR A 26 -1.05 -27.22 -30.27
N ILE A 27 -0.45 -26.51 -29.32
CA ILE A 27 -1.20 -25.77 -28.30
C ILE A 27 -1.96 -24.67 -29.03
N ASP A 28 -3.27 -24.87 -29.18
CA ASP A 28 -4.19 -23.88 -29.71
C ASP A 28 -4.08 -22.59 -28.89
N ASN A 29 -3.51 -21.55 -29.49
CA ASN A 29 -3.51 -20.20 -28.94
C ASN A 29 -4.87 -19.54 -29.18
N GLU A 30 -5.92 -20.08 -28.58
CA GLU A 30 -7.18 -19.36 -28.47
C GLU A 30 -7.05 -18.32 -27.35
N VAL A 31 -6.82 -17.06 -27.73
CA VAL A 31 -6.97 -15.92 -26.84
C VAL A 31 -8.47 -15.75 -26.60
N PRO A 32 -8.99 -15.91 -25.37
CA PRO A 32 -10.41 -15.69 -25.13
C PRO A 32 -10.75 -14.23 -25.41
N GLU A 33 -11.69 -14.01 -26.33
CA GLU A 33 -12.28 -12.70 -26.60
C GLU A 33 -12.97 -12.19 -25.33
N ASN A 34 -12.22 -11.47 -24.51
CA ASN A 34 -12.74 -10.83 -23.32
C ASN A 34 -13.54 -9.62 -23.78
N LYS A 35 -14.86 -9.80 -23.99
CA LYS A 35 -15.79 -8.70 -24.27
C LYS A 35 -15.49 -7.56 -23.31
N PRO A 36 -15.35 -6.30 -23.77
CA PRO A 36 -15.06 -5.19 -22.88
C PRO A 36 -16.16 -5.13 -21.83
N LYS A 37 -15.82 -5.44 -20.56
CA LYS A 37 -16.73 -5.26 -19.44
C LYS A 37 -16.98 -3.76 -19.35
N ARG A 38 -18.10 -3.31 -19.94
CA ARG A 38 -18.61 -1.96 -19.75
C ARG A 38 -18.76 -1.76 -18.25
N ARG A 39 -17.92 -0.91 -17.65
CA ARG A 39 -18.06 -0.52 -16.24
C ARG A 39 -19.48 0.01 -16.10
N LYS A 40 -20.34 -0.72 -15.38
CA LYS A 40 -21.64 -0.20 -15.00
C LYS A 40 -21.36 1.02 -14.11
N HIS A 41 -21.92 2.17 -14.45
CA HIS A 41 -21.89 3.30 -13.53
C HIS A 41 -22.55 2.84 -12.22
N ALA A 42 -21.88 3.10 -11.09
CA ALA A 42 -22.44 2.80 -9.79
C ALA A 42 -23.78 3.51 -9.66
N THR A 43 -24.86 2.74 -9.45
CA THR A 43 -26.16 3.30 -9.11
C THR A 43 -26.05 4.01 -7.76
N CYS A 44 -26.60 5.22 -7.66
CA CYS A 44 -26.55 6.07 -6.45
C CYS A 44 -27.05 5.36 -5.16
N THR A 45 -27.80 4.27 -5.32
CA THR A 45 -28.46 3.52 -4.24
C THR A 45 -27.68 2.30 -3.74
N GLU A 46 -26.68 1.81 -4.48
CA GLU A 46 -25.95 0.59 -4.11
C GLU A 46 -24.45 0.77 -4.25
N TRP A 47 -23.80 0.78 -3.10
CA TRP A 47 -22.35 0.85 -3.02
C TRP A 47 -21.74 -0.49 -3.44
N GLN A 48 -21.03 -0.51 -4.58
CA GLN A 48 -20.30 -1.69 -5.04
C GLN A 48 -18.81 -1.56 -4.68
N ARG A 49 -18.28 -2.59 -4.01
CA ARG A 49 -16.86 -2.69 -3.61
C ARG A 49 -15.95 -2.71 -4.85
N ASN A 50 -14.85 -1.95 -4.82
CA ASN A 50 -13.83 -2.01 -5.86
C ASN A 50 -12.71 -3.04 -5.58
N ILE A 51 -12.54 -3.51 -4.33
CA ILE A 51 -11.45 -4.43 -3.95
C ILE A 51 -12.03 -5.68 -3.26
N THR A 52 -11.60 -6.86 -3.70
CA THR A 52 -12.08 -8.17 -3.23
C THR A 52 -11.56 -8.48 -1.81
N LYS A 53 -12.44 -8.99 -0.94
CA LYS A 53 -12.12 -9.27 0.48
C LYS A 53 -11.04 -10.34 0.69
N GLU A 54 -10.89 -11.24 -0.27
CA GLU A 54 -9.93 -12.38 -0.23
C GLU A 54 -8.47 -11.94 -0.16
N LYS A 55 -8.17 -10.68 -0.51
CA LYS A 55 -6.79 -10.16 -0.55
C LYS A 55 -6.37 -9.42 0.71
N ARG A 56 -7.21 -9.42 1.76
CA ARG A 56 -6.83 -8.82 3.04
C ARG A 56 -5.77 -9.69 3.70
N MET A 57 -4.61 -9.09 3.94
CA MET A 57 -3.50 -9.75 4.63
C MET A 57 -3.44 -9.24 6.06
N ARG A 58 -3.32 -10.15 7.04
CA ARG A 58 -2.98 -9.73 8.41
C ARG A 58 -1.55 -9.22 8.40
N GLY A 59 -1.26 -8.11 9.10
CA GLY A 59 0.09 -7.52 9.08
C GLY A 59 1.21 -8.48 9.48
N ARG A 60 0.93 -9.48 10.33
CA ARG A 60 1.88 -10.54 10.69
C ARG A 60 2.28 -11.44 9.51
N GLU A 61 1.36 -11.73 8.60
CA GLU A 61 1.63 -12.54 7.40
C GLU A 61 2.39 -11.72 6.36
N LEU A 62 2.00 -10.45 6.18
CA LEU A 62 2.73 -9.51 5.32
C LEU A 62 4.20 -9.40 5.75
N PHE A 63 4.46 -9.24 7.05
CA PHE A 63 5.83 -9.13 7.58
C PHE A 63 6.67 -10.38 7.31
N ARG A 64 6.07 -11.58 7.39
CA ARG A 64 6.75 -12.85 7.06
C ARG A 64 7.11 -12.95 5.58
N ILE A 65 6.23 -12.53 4.68
CA ILE A 65 6.52 -12.49 3.23
C ILE A 65 7.64 -11.49 2.93
N PHE A 66 7.61 -10.31 3.56
CA PHE A 66 8.67 -9.31 3.44
C PHE A 66 10.03 -9.82 3.94
N GLN A 67 10.06 -10.65 4.99
CA GLN A 67 11.31 -11.24 5.49
C GLN A 67 11.84 -12.34 4.57
N LYS A 68 10.98 -13.19 4.01
CA LYS A 68 11.38 -14.26 3.07
C LYS A 68 11.99 -13.71 1.76
N GLY A 69 11.59 -12.50 1.35
CA GLY A 69 12.16 -11.81 0.18
C GLY A 69 13.48 -11.05 0.44
N LYS A 70 14.02 -11.09 1.65
CA LYS A 70 15.33 -10.49 1.99
C LYS A 70 16.43 -11.55 1.98
N THR A 71 16.77 -12.05 0.80
CA THR A 71 18.08 -12.68 0.58
C THR A 71 19.04 -11.61 0.06
N GLY A 72 19.96 -11.16 0.91
CA GLY A 72 21.06 -10.28 0.50
C GLY A 72 21.10 -8.94 1.24
N TYR A 73 21.93 -8.90 2.29
CA TYR A 73 22.68 -7.73 2.77
C TYR A 73 21.92 -6.38 2.88
N ASP A 74 21.15 -6.19 3.95
CA ASP A 74 20.79 -4.85 4.47
C ASP A 74 21.04 -4.85 5.99
N SER A 75 22.27 -5.12 6.40
CA SER A 75 22.73 -4.96 7.78
C SER A 75 23.29 -3.55 7.98
N ILE A 76 22.74 -2.84 8.97
CA ILE A 76 23.29 -1.61 9.59
C ILE A 76 23.15 -0.33 8.75
N THR A 77 21.96 -0.02 8.27
CA THR A 77 21.59 1.40 8.02
C THR A 77 20.24 1.69 8.64
N LYS A 78 20.18 2.71 9.51
CA LYS A 78 18.89 3.21 10.00
C LYS A 78 18.07 3.66 8.80
N PRO A 79 16.82 3.20 8.62
CA PRO A 79 15.99 3.66 7.52
C PRO A 79 15.89 5.19 7.57
N LYS A 80 16.22 5.86 6.46
CA LYS A 80 16.07 7.30 6.32
C LYS A 80 14.58 7.63 6.50
N LYS A 81 14.27 8.54 7.42
CA LYS A 81 12.89 8.94 7.74
C LYS A 81 12.46 10.12 6.88
N ASP A 82 11.61 9.94 5.86
CA ASP A 82 10.94 11.06 5.16
C ASP A 82 11.92 12.21 4.82
N ARG A 83 11.48 13.43 4.53
CA ARG A 83 11.92 14.72 5.15
C ARG A 83 10.86 15.69 4.67
N CYS A 84 10.46 16.63 5.52
CA CYS A 84 9.35 17.49 5.17
C CYS A 84 9.89 18.69 4.39
N ASP A 85 9.16 19.20 3.40
CA ASP A 85 9.64 20.33 2.59
C ASP A 85 9.97 21.55 3.45
N VAL A 86 9.19 21.79 4.52
CA VAL A 86 9.45 22.86 5.51
C VAL A 86 10.75 22.64 6.28
N CYS A 87 11.08 21.38 6.57
CA CYS A 87 12.26 20.96 7.31
C CYS A 87 13.50 21.11 6.42
N CYS A 88 13.41 20.60 5.19
CA CYS A 88 14.43 20.78 4.15
C CYS A 88 14.64 22.25 3.81
N GLY A 89 13.55 23.01 3.70
CA GLY A 89 13.58 24.44 3.42
C GLY A 89 14.23 25.26 4.53
N TYR A 90 14.09 24.85 5.79
CA TYR A 90 14.83 25.49 6.89
C TYR A 90 16.33 25.16 6.83
N GLU A 91 16.71 23.92 6.52
CA GLU A 91 18.12 23.53 6.33
C GLU A 91 18.77 24.31 5.18
N THR A 92 18.04 24.54 4.08
CA THR A 92 18.51 25.35 2.95
C THR A 92 18.28 26.86 3.13
N LYS A 93 17.87 27.32 4.32
CA LYS A 93 17.59 28.73 4.68
C LYS A 93 16.51 29.41 3.81
N ASN A 94 15.67 28.63 3.15
CA ASN A 94 14.53 29.11 2.35
C ASN A 94 13.27 29.36 3.20
N VAL A 95 13.26 28.90 4.46
CA VAL A 95 12.12 29.04 5.38
C VAL A 95 12.54 29.84 6.60
N THR A 96 11.71 30.78 7.04
CA THR A 96 11.95 31.59 8.23
C THR A 96 11.88 30.75 9.51
N GLU A 97 12.65 31.15 10.52
CA GLU A 97 12.71 30.44 11.80
C GLU A 97 11.35 30.39 12.51
N GLU A 98 10.53 31.42 12.35
CA GLU A 98 9.18 31.47 12.92
C GLU A 98 8.25 30.39 12.34
N VAL A 99 8.30 30.17 11.02
CA VAL A 99 7.50 29.12 10.35
C VAL A 99 7.97 27.75 10.80
N TYR A 100 9.28 27.55 10.96
CA TYR A 100 9.86 26.32 11.46
C TYR A 100 9.47 26.03 12.92
N LYS A 101 9.52 27.02 13.81
CA LYS A 101 9.11 26.89 15.22
C LYS A 101 7.62 26.50 15.34
N LYS A 102 6.74 27.24 14.65
CA LYS A 102 5.30 26.92 14.63
C LYS A 102 5.02 25.51 14.12
N HIS A 103 5.73 25.09 13.08
CA HIS A 103 5.63 23.73 12.53
C HIS A 103 6.07 22.65 13.52
N ILE A 104 7.14 22.88 14.29
CA ILE A 104 7.57 21.94 15.35
C ILE A 104 6.55 21.89 16.49
N GLU A 105 6.02 23.04 16.91
CA GLU A 105 5.04 23.11 18.01
C GLU A 105 3.79 22.32 17.68
N LYS A 106 3.21 22.52 16.50
CA LYS A 106 2.05 21.76 16.04
C LYS A 106 2.35 20.26 15.90
N LYS A 107 3.55 19.88 15.44
CA LYS A 107 3.99 18.46 15.43
C LYS A 107 4.04 17.85 16.82
N LYS A 108 4.52 18.59 17.82
CA LYS A 108 4.54 18.14 19.23
C LYS A 108 3.11 18.02 19.77
N ALA A 109 2.26 19.01 19.51
CA ALA A 109 0.86 18.99 19.92
C ALA A 109 0.11 17.76 19.36
N ALA A 110 0.23 17.49 18.06
CA ALA A 110 -0.41 16.34 17.43
C ALA A 110 0.06 14.97 17.99
N ARG A 111 1.32 14.89 18.46
CA ARG A 111 1.83 13.68 19.13
C ARG A 111 1.26 13.51 20.51
N LEU A 112 1.25 14.57 21.31
CA LEU A 112 0.67 14.56 22.64
C LEU A 112 -0.81 14.17 22.59
N GLU A 113 -1.54 14.70 21.60
CA GLU A 113 -2.93 14.33 21.34
C GLU A 113 -3.07 12.85 20.97
N LYS A 114 -2.23 12.34 20.07
CA LYS A 114 -2.22 10.90 19.72
C LYS A 114 -1.91 10.02 20.91
N GLU A 115 -0.99 10.43 21.78
CA GLU A 115 -0.64 9.68 22.99
C GLU A 115 -1.76 9.70 24.03
N ALA A 116 -2.45 10.83 24.19
CA ALA A 116 -3.63 10.94 25.03
C ALA A 116 -4.76 10.03 24.53
N ASP A 117 -5.06 10.07 23.23
CA ASP A 117 -6.05 9.21 22.61
C ASP A 117 -5.67 7.73 22.70
N LYS A 118 -4.38 7.39 22.57
CA LYS A 118 -3.91 6.01 22.74
C LYS A 118 -4.20 5.48 24.15
N LYS A 119 -4.02 6.31 25.19
CA LYS A 119 -4.34 5.91 26.58
C LYS A 119 -5.84 5.65 26.74
N LEU A 120 -6.67 6.56 26.22
CA LEU A 120 -8.14 6.40 26.23
C LEU A 120 -8.60 5.16 25.44
N ALA A 121 -7.86 4.78 24.40
CA ALA A 121 -8.15 3.59 23.61
C ALA A 121 -7.85 2.29 24.35
N ILE A 122 -6.76 2.27 25.12
CA ILE A 122 -6.40 1.13 25.99
C ILE A 122 -7.44 0.97 27.11
N ASP A 123 -7.96 2.08 27.63
CA ASP A 123 -9.05 2.09 28.62
C ASP A 123 -10.41 1.66 28.03
N GLY A 124 -10.52 1.44 26.71
CA GLY A 124 -11.74 1.01 26.03
C GLY A 124 -12.80 2.11 25.87
N LYS A 125 -12.46 3.38 26.10
CA LYS A 125 -13.40 4.51 25.99
C LYS A 125 -13.57 5.01 24.56
N ILE A 126 -12.53 4.88 23.74
CA ILE A 126 -12.51 5.30 22.34
C ILE A 126 -11.83 4.22 21.50
N THR A 127 -12.19 4.08 20.22
CA THR A 127 -11.41 3.27 19.28
C THR A 127 -10.51 4.19 18.47
N VAL A 128 -9.20 3.91 18.44
CA VAL A 128 -8.25 4.75 17.68
C VAL A 128 -7.61 3.96 16.57
N LEU A 129 -7.80 4.44 15.34
CA LEU A 129 -7.19 3.88 14.14
C LEU A 129 -6.14 4.84 13.59
N THR A 130 -5.06 4.29 13.06
CA THR A 130 -4.08 5.02 12.24
C THR A 130 -4.05 4.41 10.86
N VAL A 131 -4.24 5.25 9.84
CA VAL A 131 -4.25 4.84 8.43
C VAL A 131 -3.02 5.39 7.71
N ASP A 132 -2.39 4.56 6.89
CA ASP A 132 -1.20 4.94 6.13
C ASP A 132 -1.12 4.17 4.82
N LEU A 133 -0.73 4.86 3.74
CA LEU A 133 -0.46 4.25 2.44
C LEU A 133 1.04 4.06 2.26
N GLN A 134 1.47 2.83 2.03
CA GLN A 134 2.87 2.56 1.77
C GLN A 134 3.30 3.06 0.38
N SER A 135 4.61 3.31 0.23
CA SER A 135 5.20 3.58 -1.09
C SER A 135 4.87 2.47 -2.08
N MET A 136 4.49 2.89 -3.29
CA MET A 136 4.18 2.01 -4.43
C MET A 136 5.26 0.93 -4.56
N LYS A 137 4.82 -0.32 -4.64
CA LYS A 137 5.71 -1.48 -4.86
C LYS A 137 5.63 -1.88 -6.32
N VAL A 138 6.76 -2.21 -6.91
CA VAL A 138 6.83 -2.74 -8.28
C VAL A 138 6.98 -4.26 -8.25
N CYS A 139 6.23 -4.94 -9.11
CA CYS A 139 6.26 -6.39 -9.28
C CYS A 139 6.46 -6.73 -10.77
N PRO A 140 7.35 -7.68 -11.12
CA PRO A 140 8.24 -8.45 -10.25
C PRO A 140 9.50 -7.65 -9.87
N LYS A 141 10.01 -7.86 -8.65
CA LYS A 141 11.26 -7.26 -8.18
C LYS A 141 12.43 -8.17 -8.59
N VAL A 142 12.96 -7.96 -9.78
CA VAL A 142 14.09 -8.73 -10.32
C VAL A 142 15.27 -7.80 -10.60
N GLN A 143 16.46 -8.18 -10.15
CA GLN A 143 17.72 -7.47 -10.39
C GLN A 143 18.33 -7.89 -11.74
N ALA A 144 17.60 -7.68 -12.83
CA ALA A 144 18.10 -7.93 -14.18
C ALA A 144 18.05 -6.64 -15.00
N SER A 145 19.09 -6.37 -15.77
CA SER A 145 19.18 -5.19 -16.65
C SER A 145 18.01 -5.14 -17.66
N ALA A 146 17.57 -6.30 -18.15
CA ALA A 146 16.43 -6.41 -19.07
C ALA A 146 15.10 -5.90 -18.48
N VAL A 147 14.95 -5.90 -17.14
CA VAL A 147 13.74 -5.43 -16.44
C VAL A 147 13.63 -3.91 -16.45
N TYR A 148 14.72 -3.20 -16.75
CA TYR A 148 14.69 -1.74 -16.92
C TYR A 148 13.80 -1.31 -18.09
N TYR A 149 13.81 -2.08 -19.18
CA TYR A 149 13.04 -1.77 -20.39
C TYR A 149 11.63 -2.36 -20.40
N LYS A 150 11.24 -3.10 -19.35
CA LYS A 150 9.92 -3.72 -19.24
C LYS A 150 9.01 -2.91 -18.33
N THR A 151 7.73 -2.87 -18.69
CA THR A 151 6.67 -2.29 -17.84
C THR A 151 6.53 -3.10 -16.56
N LYS A 152 6.62 -2.43 -15.42
CA LYS A 152 6.51 -3.06 -14.10
C LYS A 152 5.09 -2.87 -13.59
N LEU A 153 4.52 -3.93 -13.02
CA LEU A 153 3.20 -3.86 -12.40
C LEU A 153 3.29 -3.05 -11.11
N CYS A 154 2.46 -2.02 -11.00
CA CYS A 154 2.36 -1.23 -9.77
C CYS A 154 1.39 -1.87 -8.78
N CYS A 155 1.88 -2.11 -7.56
CA CYS A 155 1.13 -2.63 -6.43
C CYS A 155 1.03 -1.58 -5.32
N TYR A 156 -0.14 -1.50 -4.73
CA TYR A 156 -0.49 -0.55 -3.68
C TYR A 156 -0.84 -1.30 -2.40
N ASN A 157 -0.45 -0.73 -1.26
CA ASN A 157 -0.71 -1.29 0.06
C ASN A 157 -1.21 -0.24 1.03
N PHE A 158 -2.52 -0.24 1.27
CA PHE A 158 -3.16 0.63 2.26
C PHE A 158 -3.29 -0.11 3.59
N THR A 159 -2.81 0.51 4.66
CA THR A 159 -2.74 -0.13 5.98
C THR A 159 -3.63 0.59 6.97
N VAL A 160 -4.43 -0.20 7.70
CA VAL A 160 -5.25 0.27 8.82
C VAL A 160 -4.74 -0.42 10.07
N TYR A 161 -4.33 0.39 11.04
CA TYR A 161 -3.72 -0.06 12.28
C TYR A 161 -4.57 0.37 13.48
N ASN A 162 -4.94 -0.58 14.34
CA ASN A 162 -5.64 -0.29 15.59
C ASN A 162 -4.62 -0.09 16.72
N LEU A 163 -4.66 1.08 17.37
CA LEU A 163 -3.71 1.44 18.44
C LEU A 163 -3.93 0.67 19.74
N ALA A 164 -5.14 0.19 20.01
CA ALA A 164 -5.45 -0.53 21.25
C ALA A 164 -5.11 -2.02 21.14
N THR A 165 -5.55 -2.67 20.05
CA THR A 165 -5.35 -4.12 19.86
C THR A 165 -4.03 -4.46 19.18
N HIS A 166 -3.31 -3.46 18.64
CA HIS A 166 -2.13 -3.63 17.80
C HIS A 166 -2.39 -4.47 16.54
N GLU A 167 -3.65 -4.62 16.13
CA GLU A 167 -4.02 -5.34 14.92
C GLU A 167 -3.78 -4.46 13.69
N VAL A 168 -3.22 -5.06 12.64
CA VAL A 168 -2.95 -4.42 11.37
C VAL A 168 -3.67 -5.16 10.26
N THR A 169 -4.48 -4.45 9.50
CA THR A 169 -5.10 -4.94 8.28
C THR A 169 -4.50 -4.24 7.08
N CYS A 170 -3.98 -5.01 6.14
CA CYS A 170 -3.39 -4.51 4.91
C CYS A 170 -4.33 -4.81 3.73
N TYR A 171 -4.64 -3.77 2.97
CA TYR A 171 -5.39 -3.84 1.72
C TYR A 171 -4.40 -3.77 0.57
N TRP A 172 -4.27 -4.88 -0.15
CA TRP A 172 -3.34 -5.01 -1.26
C TRP A 172 -4.10 -5.12 -2.58
N TRP A 173 -3.75 -4.28 -3.55
CA TRP A 173 -4.26 -4.35 -4.92
C TRP A 173 -3.20 -3.88 -5.91
N HIS A 174 -3.34 -4.28 -7.18
CA HIS A 174 -2.48 -3.79 -8.27
C HIS A 174 -3.23 -2.83 -9.19
N GLU A 175 -2.50 -2.12 -10.04
CA GLU A 175 -3.03 -1.08 -10.93
C GLU A 175 -4.16 -1.54 -11.85
N CYS A 176 -4.15 -2.82 -12.27
CA CYS A 176 -5.24 -3.36 -13.10
C CYS A 176 -6.55 -3.59 -12.32
N GLU A 177 -6.51 -3.64 -10.99
CA GLU A 177 -7.69 -3.84 -10.12
C GLU A 177 -8.27 -2.52 -9.64
N GLY A 178 -7.40 -1.56 -9.31
CA GLY A 178 -7.82 -0.30 -8.74
C GLY A 178 -6.75 0.76 -8.88
N GLU A 179 -7.20 1.95 -9.26
CA GLU A 179 -6.37 3.15 -9.31
C GLU A 179 -6.16 3.75 -7.91
N LEU A 180 -5.25 4.72 -7.80
CA LEU A 180 -5.03 5.52 -6.58
C LEU A 180 -6.10 6.62 -6.43
N GLN A 181 -7.38 6.22 -6.46
CA GLN A 181 -8.51 7.14 -6.31
C GLN A 181 -9.03 7.18 -4.88
N ALA A 182 -9.49 8.35 -4.45
CA ALA A 182 -10.12 8.59 -3.15
C ALA A 182 -11.23 7.59 -2.79
N SER A 183 -12.04 7.19 -3.79
CA SER A 183 -13.12 6.21 -3.63
C SER A 183 -12.62 4.84 -3.17
N ASN A 184 -11.46 4.40 -3.65
CA ASN A 184 -10.87 3.12 -3.27
C ASN A 184 -10.38 3.16 -1.81
N PHE A 185 -9.77 4.26 -1.38
CA PHE A 185 -9.37 4.43 0.03
C PHE A 185 -10.57 4.51 0.97
N ALA A 186 -11.60 5.27 0.57
CA ALA A 186 -12.86 5.34 1.31
C ALA A 186 -13.48 3.96 1.46
N SER A 187 -13.44 3.17 0.38
CA SER A 187 -13.99 1.82 0.39
C SER A 187 -13.30 0.88 1.35
N CYS A 188 -11.97 0.90 1.38
CA CYS A 188 -11.18 0.07 2.30
C CYS A 188 -11.45 0.46 3.76
N LEU A 189 -11.62 1.77 4.02
CA LEU A 189 -11.83 2.27 5.37
C LEU A 189 -13.25 1.96 5.88
N VAL A 190 -14.28 2.19 5.07
CA VAL A 190 -15.68 1.87 5.41
C VAL A 190 -15.82 0.36 5.68
N ASP A 191 -15.24 -0.46 4.82
CA ASP A 191 -15.26 -1.92 4.94
C ASP A 191 -14.54 -2.40 6.22
N TYR A 192 -13.43 -1.75 6.60
CA TYR A 192 -12.75 -2.02 7.87
C TYR A 192 -13.64 -1.68 9.07
N ILE A 193 -14.25 -0.49 9.07
CA ILE A 193 -15.05 0.01 10.19
C ILE A 193 -16.28 -0.86 10.41
N GLN A 194 -17.00 -1.19 9.34
CA GLN A 194 -18.19 -2.04 9.41
C GLN A 194 -17.91 -3.44 9.97
N GLU A 195 -16.73 -4.00 9.69
CA GLU A 195 -16.39 -5.35 10.10
C GLU A 195 -15.78 -5.44 11.51
N LYS A 196 -14.93 -4.47 11.88
CA LYS A 196 -14.06 -4.61 13.06
C LYS A 196 -14.28 -3.59 14.16
N VAL A 197 -14.97 -2.48 13.91
CA VAL A 197 -15.14 -1.43 14.91
C VAL A 197 -16.46 -1.65 15.67
N PRO A 198 -16.42 -1.71 17.02
CA PRO A 198 -17.63 -1.80 17.81
C PRO A 198 -18.45 -0.51 17.68
N LYS A 199 -19.74 -0.65 17.38
CA LYS A 199 -20.64 0.49 17.10
C LYS A 199 -21.00 1.34 18.33
N THR A 200 -20.62 0.90 19.52
CA THR A 200 -20.98 1.54 20.79
C THR A 200 -19.98 2.61 21.22
N ILE A 201 -18.79 2.64 20.61
CA ILE A 201 -17.65 3.44 21.07
C ILE A 201 -17.30 4.47 19.99
N PRO A 202 -17.01 5.73 20.36
CA PRO A 202 -16.56 6.73 19.39
C PRO A 202 -15.24 6.33 18.72
N LEU A 203 -15.15 6.63 17.43
CA LEU A 203 -14.01 6.26 16.58
C LEU A 203 -13.17 7.51 16.27
N VAL A 204 -11.87 7.44 16.54
CA VAL A 204 -10.90 8.46 16.15
C VAL A 204 -9.97 7.87 15.08
N ILE A 205 -9.88 8.55 13.94
CA ILE A 205 -9.05 8.14 12.81
C ILE A 205 -7.93 9.15 12.64
N PHE A 206 -6.70 8.69 12.81
CA PHE A 206 -5.49 9.45 12.52
C PHE A 206 -5.02 9.14 11.11
N SER A 207 -4.91 10.18 10.29
CA SER A 207 -4.50 10.07 8.88
C SER A 207 -3.44 11.11 8.52
N ASP A 208 -2.71 10.85 7.45
CA ASP A 208 -1.84 11.85 6.85
C ASP A 208 -2.65 12.94 6.12
N GLY A 209 -2.02 14.09 5.88
CA GLY A 209 -2.65 15.22 5.19
C GLY A 209 -2.69 15.10 3.67
N CYS A 210 -2.60 13.89 3.11
CA CYS A 210 -2.61 13.69 1.66
C CYS A 210 -4.01 13.93 1.08
N THR A 211 -4.14 14.91 0.19
CA THR A 211 -5.42 15.32 -0.39
C THR A 211 -6.01 14.24 -1.29
N ALA A 212 -5.19 13.56 -2.08
CA ALA A 212 -5.65 12.48 -2.94
C ALA A 212 -6.23 11.28 -2.16
N GLN A 213 -5.78 11.07 -0.92
CA GLN A 213 -6.10 9.89 -0.12
C GLN A 213 -7.12 10.20 0.97
N ASN A 214 -6.72 11.02 1.95
CA ASN A 214 -7.42 11.16 3.22
C ASN A 214 -8.09 12.53 3.41
N ARG A 215 -7.54 13.59 2.81
CA ARG A 215 -8.07 14.96 2.89
C ARG A 215 -8.84 15.34 1.62
N ASN A 216 -9.97 14.68 1.40
CA ASN A 216 -10.88 14.97 0.29
C ASN A 216 -12.36 14.87 0.73
N SER A 217 -13.26 15.42 -0.09
CA SER A 217 -14.69 15.39 0.14
C SER A 217 -15.29 13.99 0.06
N ILE A 218 -14.72 13.10 -0.77
CA ILE A 218 -15.20 11.74 -0.95
C ILE A 218 -15.07 10.93 0.35
N MET A 219 -13.91 11.00 1.01
CA MET A 219 -13.63 10.40 2.31
C MET A 219 -14.54 10.98 3.39
N ALA A 220 -14.66 12.32 3.43
CA ALA A 220 -15.50 12.99 4.43
C ALA A 220 -16.97 12.57 4.28
N ASN A 221 -17.50 12.54 3.05
CA ASN A 221 -18.86 12.12 2.77
C ASN A 221 -19.08 10.63 3.07
N ALA A 222 -18.12 9.77 2.74
CA ALA A 222 -18.21 8.34 3.04
C ALA A 222 -18.21 8.06 4.55
N LEU A 223 -17.38 8.79 5.32
CA LEU A 223 -17.36 8.68 6.78
C LEU A 223 -18.63 9.27 7.40
N LEU A 224 -19.16 10.36 6.87
CA LEU A 224 -20.42 10.95 7.33
C LEU A 224 -21.60 10.02 7.10
N ASP A 225 -21.72 9.44 5.90
CA ASP A 225 -22.77 8.47 5.56
C ASP A 225 -22.69 7.25 6.50
N LEU A 226 -21.48 6.75 6.77
CA LEU A 226 -21.27 5.65 7.71
C LEU A 226 -21.64 6.03 9.14
N ALA A 227 -21.26 7.21 9.60
CA ALA A 227 -21.59 7.73 10.93
C ALA A 227 -23.10 7.83 11.13
N MET A 228 -23.84 8.30 10.11
CA MET A 228 -25.30 8.38 10.13
C MET A 228 -25.96 7.00 10.12
N LYS A 229 -25.47 6.07 9.31
CA LYS A 229 -26.02 4.70 9.20
C LYS A 229 -25.84 3.89 10.47
N GLU A 230 -24.67 4.00 11.09
CA GLU A 230 -24.29 3.19 12.25
C GLU A 230 -24.49 3.92 13.60
N ASN A 231 -24.89 5.19 13.56
CA ASN A 231 -25.04 6.08 14.71
C ASN A 231 -23.77 6.14 15.58
N ILE A 232 -22.61 6.26 14.93
CA ILE A 232 -21.28 6.32 15.57
C ILE A 232 -20.69 7.72 15.40
N VAL A 233 -20.08 8.25 16.45
CA VAL A 233 -19.27 9.48 16.35
C VAL A 233 -17.90 9.15 15.76
N ILE A 234 -17.63 9.66 14.57
CA ILE A 234 -16.34 9.50 13.87
C ILE A 234 -15.60 10.84 13.84
N THR A 235 -14.39 10.87 14.41
CA THR A 235 -13.51 12.04 14.41
C THR A 235 -12.28 11.75 13.56
N GLN A 236 -12.10 12.50 12.47
CA GLN A 236 -10.89 12.41 11.64
C GLN A 236 -9.87 13.47 12.06
N LYS A 237 -8.72 13.02 12.56
CA LYS A 237 -7.56 13.88 12.89
C LYS A 237 -6.50 13.73 11.80
N ILE A 238 -6.02 14.86 11.30
CA ILE A 238 -5.06 14.92 10.20
C ILE A 238 -3.71 15.43 10.71
N PHE A 239 -2.63 14.69 10.44
CA PHE A 239 -1.28 15.13 10.78
C PHE A 239 -0.79 16.26 9.86
N GLU A 240 0.03 17.14 10.43
CA GLU A 240 0.79 18.11 9.66
C GLU A 240 1.94 17.43 8.90
N LYS A 241 2.26 17.96 7.72
CA LYS A 241 3.08 17.24 6.73
C LYS A 241 4.53 16.95 7.18
N GLY A 242 4.95 15.74 6.82
CA GLY A 242 6.32 15.24 6.75
C GLY A 242 6.94 14.77 8.07
N PRO A 243 8.05 14.01 8.01
CA PRO A 243 8.55 13.23 9.12
C PRO A 243 8.99 14.12 10.27
N TYR A 244 9.00 13.48 11.43
CA TYR A 244 9.40 14.09 12.66
C TYR A 244 10.92 14.12 12.75
N PRO A 245 11.51 15.22 13.28
CA PRO A 245 12.90 15.17 13.69
C PRO A 245 13.11 13.99 14.66
N ASN A 246 14.29 13.38 14.57
CA ASN A 246 14.69 12.34 15.49
C ASN A 246 14.55 12.85 16.93
N GLY A 247 14.19 11.94 17.83
CA GLY A 247 14.19 12.23 19.25
C GLY A 247 15.45 12.98 19.62
N VAL A 248 15.25 14.15 20.21
CA VAL A 248 16.08 14.57 21.33
C VAL A 248 15.62 13.74 22.51
#